data_AF-A0A484FE16-F1
#
_entry.id   AF-A0A484FE16-F1
#
_cell.length_a   1.000
_cell.length_b   1.000
_cell.length_c   1.000
_cell.angle_alpha   90.00
_cell.angle_beta   90.00
_cell.angle_gamma   90.00
#
_symmetry.space_group_name_H-M   'P 1'
#
loop_
_entity.id
_entity.type
_entity.pdbx_description
1 polymer ?
#
loop_
_entity_poly.entity_id
_entity_poly.type
_entity_poly.pdbx_seq_one_letter_code
_entity_poly.pdbx_strand_id
1 'polypeptide(L)'
;MFVEKSELVQAVDALPQELSEFYGQILAKITSHFDQRSISRLQSIMGWIAFAKRPLRKAELRSALSFSAKDDAVDVDVLAPTYLFDMCMPLIEERSDATFAFIHISVKE
;
A
#
# COMPACT_ATOMS: atom_id res chain seq x y z
N MET A 1 -5.51 10.73 -24.21
CA MET A 1 -4.83 10.65 -25.52
C MET A 1 -4.26 12.04 -25.75
N PHE A 2 -2.93 12.18 -25.87
CA PHE A 2 -2.32 13.47 -26.18
C PHE A 2 -2.59 13.80 -27.64
N VAL A 3 -3.05 15.02 -27.91
CA VAL A 3 -3.41 15.48 -29.25
C VAL A 3 -2.30 16.34 -29.83
N GLU A 4 -1.66 17.16 -28.99
CA GLU A 4 -0.62 18.11 -29.40
C GLU A 4 0.77 17.71 -28.91
N LYS A 5 1.81 18.04 -29.69
CA LYS A 5 3.22 17.77 -29.31
C LYS A 5 3.59 18.44 -27.99
N SER A 6 3.07 19.64 -27.72
CA SER A 6 3.33 20.37 -26.48
C SER A 6 2.79 19.66 -25.25
N GLU A 7 1.65 18.97 -25.35
CA GLU A 7 1.09 18.19 -24.24
C GLU A 7 2.00 17.02 -23.86
N LEU A 8 2.62 16.39 -24.87
CA LEU A 8 3.56 15.30 -24.63
C LEU A 8 4.83 15.81 -23.93
N VAL A 9 5.40 16.93 -24.39
CA VAL A 9 6.60 17.51 -23.77
C VAL A 9 6.32 17.91 -22.32
N GLN A 10 5.19 18.57 -22.06
CA GLN A 10 4.80 18.92 -20.69
C GLN A 10 4.57 17.71 -19.79
N ALA A 11 4.01 16.62 -20.34
CA ALA A 11 3.83 15.39 -19.58
C ALA A 11 5.16 14.73 -19.20
N VAL A 12 6.17 14.80 -20.08
CA VAL A 12 7.53 14.34 -19.79
C VAL A 12 8.18 15.19 -18.69
N ASP A 13 8.03 16.52 -18.78
CA ASP A 13 8.57 17.45 -17.78
C ASP A 13 7.88 17.30 -16.41
N ALA A 14 6.65 16.78 -16.38
CA ALA A 14 5.90 16.50 -15.16
C ALA A 14 6.21 15.11 -14.55
N LEU A 15 7.05 14.29 -15.19
CA LEU A 15 7.47 13.03 -14.60
C LEU A 15 8.33 13.27 -13.36
N PRO A 16 8.12 12.52 -12.27
CA PRO A 16 8.98 12.59 -11.09
C PRO A 16 10.44 12.32 -11.47
N GLN A 17 11.37 13.11 -10.93
CA GLN A 17 12.79 12.96 -11.21
C GLN A 17 13.39 11.79 -10.41
N GLU A 18 12.81 11.50 -9.24
CA GLU A 18 13.25 10.44 -8.34
C GLU A 18 12.15 9.42 -8.05
N LEU A 19 12.55 8.18 -7.72
CA LEU A 19 11.61 7.13 -7.29
C LEU A 19 10.89 7.50 -5.98
N SER A 20 11.58 8.22 -5.09
CA SER A 20 11.03 8.75 -3.84
C SER A 20 9.84 9.68 -4.11
N GLU A 21 9.98 10.58 -5.07
CA GLU A 21 8.92 11.49 -5.51
C GLU A 21 7.75 10.73 -6.15
N PHE A 22 8.05 9.75 -7.01
CA PHE A 22 7.03 8.93 -7.65
C PHE A 22 6.18 8.17 -6.63
N TYR A 23 6.80 7.41 -5.72
CA TYR A 23 6.08 6.68 -4.69
C TYR A 23 5.43 7.61 -3.66
N GLY A 24 6.07 8.74 -3.36
CA GLY A 24 5.51 9.79 -2.51
C GLY A 24 4.19 10.34 -3.06
N GLN A 25 4.10 10.58 -4.38
CA GLN A 25 2.86 11.00 -5.03
C GLN A 25 1.78 9.92 -4.97
N ILE A 26 2.13 8.64 -5.13
CA ILE A 26 1.17 7.52 -5.01
C ILE A 26 0.66 7.43 -3.57
N LEU A 27 1.57 7.46 -2.58
CA LEU A 27 1.20 7.43 -1.16
C LEU A 27 0.30 8.61 -0.80
N ALA A 28 0.63 9.82 -1.25
CA ALA A 28 -0.19 11.01 -1.00
C ALA A 28 -1.61 10.88 -1.59
N LYS A 29 -1.75 10.27 -2.78
CA LYS A 29 -3.07 9.99 -3.39
C LYS A 29 -3.85 8.93 -2.62
N ILE A 30 -3.18 7.90 -2.11
CA ILE A 30 -3.82 6.87 -1.29
C ILE A 30 -4.27 7.48 0.04
N THR A 31 -3.44 8.31 0.69
CA THR A 31 -3.68 8.79 2.05
C THR A 31 -4.50 10.07 2.16
N SER A 32 -4.69 10.82 1.06
CA SER A 32 -5.40 12.11 1.05
C SER A 32 -6.82 12.06 1.61
N HIS A 33 -7.47 10.91 1.56
CA HIS A 33 -8.86 10.71 2.00
C HIS A 33 -8.98 10.01 3.36
N PHE A 34 -7.85 9.73 4.03
CA PHE A 34 -7.82 8.93 5.26
C PHE A 34 -7.54 9.76 6.50
N ASP A 35 -8.17 9.36 7.60
CA ASP A 35 -7.83 9.84 8.93
C ASP A 35 -6.53 9.20 9.44
N GLN A 36 -5.98 9.76 10.52
CA GLN A 36 -4.72 9.28 11.10
C GLN A 36 -4.76 7.80 11.49
N ARG A 37 -5.94 7.32 11.92
CA ARG A 37 -6.15 5.90 12.27
C ARG A 37 -6.01 5.00 11.05
N SER A 38 -6.62 5.37 9.93
CA SER A 38 -6.54 4.62 8.68
C SER A 38 -5.12 4.67 8.08
N ILE A 39 -4.45 5.83 8.17
CA ILE A 39 -3.03 5.95 7.79
C ILE A 39 -2.14 5.01 8.63
N SER A 40 -2.36 4.93 9.94
CA SER A 40 -1.60 4.01 10.80
C SER A 40 -1.83 2.53 10.45
N ARG A 41 -3.05 2.16 10.04
CA ARG A 41 -3.36 0.81 9.55
C ARG A 41 -2.66 0.51 8.23
N LEU A 42 -2.64 1.46 7.30
CA LEU A 42 -1.90 1.35 6.03
C LEU A 42 -0.39 1.16 6.29
N GLN A 43 0.19 1.96 7.19
CA GLN A 43 1.59 1.80 7.62
C GLN A 43 1.85 0.40 8.20
N SER A 44 0.90 -0.15 8.95
CA SER A 44 1.01 -1.51 9.50
C SER A 44 1.00 -2.57 8.40
N ILE A 45 0.14 -2.43 7.38
CA ILE A 45 0.12 -3.31 6.20
C ILE A 45 1.48 -3.27 5.49
N MET A 46 1.97 -2.07 5.16
CA MET A 46 3.24 -1.89 4.48
C MET A 46 4.41 -2.43 5.30
N GLY A 47 4.41 -2.20 6.61
CA GLY A 47 5.44 -2.71 7.52
C GLY A 47 5.48 -4.24 7.55
N TRP A 48 4.32 -4.90 7.60
CA TRP A 48 4.26 -6.36 7.54
C TRP A 48 4.80 -6.91 6.22
N ILE A 49 4.48 -6.27 5.09
CA ILE A 49 4.99 -6.70 3.77
C ILE A 49 6.50 -6.45 3.65
N ALA A 50 6.98 -5.30 4.14
CA ALA A 50 8.38 -4.90 4.03
C ALA A 50 9.32 -5.71 4.93
N PHE A 51 8.89 -6.04 6.15
CA PHE A 51 9.77 -6.52 7.22
C PHE A 51 9.48 -7.94 7.71
N ALA A 52 8.44 -8.62 7.19
CA ALA A 52 8.23 -10.02 7.54
C ALA A 52 9.41 -10.90 7.08
N LYS A 53 9.76 -11.90 7.90
CA LYS A 53 10.86 -12.86 7.60
C LYS A 53 10.62 -13.66 6.32
N ARG A 54 9.36 -13.83 5.94
CA ARG A 54 8.90 -14.45 4.69
C ARG A 54 7.64 -13.71 4.20
N PRO A 55 7.28 -13.83 2.91
CA PRO A 55 5.99 -13.35 2.42
C PRO A 55 4.85 -13.93 3.25
N LEU A 56 3.90 -13.06 3.62
CA LEU A 56 2.72 -13.42 4.39
C LEU A 56 1.55 -13.68 3.47
N ARG A 57 0.80 -14.75 3.75
CA ARG A 57 -0.47 -15.01 3.09
C ARG A 57 -1.52 -14.00 3.53
N LYS A 58 -2.51 -13.74 2.68
CA LYS A 58 -3.65 -12.86 2.96
C LYS A 58 -4.32 -13.18 4.30
N ALA A 59 -4.53 -14.45 4.61
CA ALA A 59 -5.11 -14.87 5.90
C ALA A 59 -4.21 -14.51 7.11
N GLU A 60 -2.89 -14.68 6.96
CA GLU A 60 -1.91 -14.36 8.02
C GLU A 60 -1.83 -12.86 8.25
N LEU A 61 -1.81 -12.07 7.17
CA LEU A 61 -1.78 -10.63 7.24
C LEU A 61 -3.06 -10.07 7.88
N ARG A 62 -4.23 -10.62 7.53
CA ARG A 62 -5.51 -10.28 8.18
C ARG A 62 -5.49 -10.56 9.67
N SER A 63 -4.97 -11.73 10.06
CA SER A 63 -4.81 -12.09 11.47
C SER A 63 -3.87 -11.11 12.17
N ALA A 64 -2.70 -10.83 11.61
CA ALA A 64 -1.71 -9.92 12.17
C ALA A 64 -2.28 -8.50 12.38
N LEU A 65 -3.07 -8.00 11.41
CA LEU A 65 -3.71 -6.69 11.50
C LEU A 65 -4.76 -6.64 12.61
N SER A 66 -5.59 -7.68 12.77
CA SER A 66 -6.55 -7.77 13.87
C SER A 66 -5.84 -7.68 15.24
N PHE A 67 -4.76 -8.44 15.46
CA PHE A 67 -4.04 -8.43 16.74
C PHE A 67 -3.16 -7.18 16.96
N SER A 68 -2.72 -6.50 15.91
CA SER A 68 -1.85 -5.32 16.00
C SER A 68 -2.59 -4.03 16.36
N ALA A 69 -3.93 -4.03 16.31
CA ALA A 69 -4.72 -2.86 16.67
C ALA A 69 -4.56 -2.60 18.17
N LYS A 70 -3.89 -1.50 18.51
CA LYS A 70 -3.64 -1.05 19.89
C LYS A 70 -4.88 -0.55 20.65
N ASP A 71 -6.07 -0.66 20.05
CA ASP A 71 -7.33 -0.25 20.70
C ASP A 71 -7.82 -1.43 21.57
N ASP A 72 -8.15 -1.19 22.84
CA ASP A 72 -8.63 -2.20 23.80
C ASP A 72 -9.96 -2.90 23.41
N ALA A 73 -10.51 -2.57 22.24
CA ALA A 73 -11.75 -3.11 21.67
C ALA A 73 -11.50 -3.99 20.42
N VAL A 74 -10.33 -4.64 20.33
CA VAL A 74 -10.14 -5.68 19.30
C VAL A 74 -11.02 -6.86 19.62
N ASP A 75 -12.11 -6.97 18.86
CA ASP A 75 -12.87 -8.21 18.76
C ASP A 75 -12.02 -9.24 18.02
N VAL A 76 -11.41 -10.14 18.79
CA VAL A 76 -10.56 -11.23 18.28
C VAL A 76 -11.33 -12.23 17.41
N ASP A 77 -12.65 -12.21 17.44
CA ASP A 77 -13.51 -13.04 16.61
C ASP A 77 -13.71 -12.42 15.20
N VAL A 78 -13.28 -11.17 14.98
CA VAL A 78 -13.42 -10.47 13.70
C VAL A 78 -12.06 -10.23 13.02
N LEU A 79 -11.82 -10.97 11.94
CA LEU A 79 -10.64 -10.76 11.09
C LEU A 79 -10.74 -9.45 10.31
N ALA A 80 -9.59 -8.77 10.17
CA ALA A 80 -9.46 -7.55 9.37
C ALA A 80 -10.10 -7.75 7.97
N PRO A 81 -10.94 -6.84 7.48
CA PRO A 81 -11.61 -7.00 6.20
C PRO A 81 -10.63 -7.09 5.02
N THR A 82 -10.99 -7.87 3.99
CA THR A 82 -10.13 -8.06 2.81
C THR A 82 -9.97 -6.81 1.97
N TYR A 83 -10.97 -5.91 1.95
CA TYR A 83 -10.92 -4.68 1.16
C TYR A 83 -9.85 -3.69 1.63
N LEU A 84 -9.26 -3.90 2.82
CA LEU A 84 -8.16 -3.07 3.31
C LEU A 84 -6.93 -3.13 2.39
N PHE A 85 -6.73 -4.24 1.69
CA PHE A 85 -5.60 -4.41 0.78
C PHE A 85 -5.83 -3.71 -0.57
N ASP A 86 -7.10 -3.50 -0.96
CA ASP A 86 -7.47 -2.88 -2.24
C ASP A 86 -6.91 -1.46 -2.34
N MET A 87 -6.83 -0.76 -1.20
CA MET A 87 -6.30 0.60 -1.12
C MET A 87 -4.78 0.67 -1.34
N CYS A 88 -4.08 -0.45 -1.12
CA CYS A 88 -2.63 -0.57 -1.31
C CYS A 88 -2.26 -1.11 -2.70
N MET A 89 -3.22 -1.55 -3.52
CA MET A 89 -2.95 -2.18 -4.83
C MET A 89 -2.04 -1.40 -5.79
N PRO A 90 -1.97 -0.05 -5.75
CA PRO A 90 -0.97 0.68 -6.55
C PRO A 90 0.49 0.39 -6.17
N LEU A 91 0.73 -0.22 -5.01
CA LEU A 91 2.05 -0.46 -4.44
C LEU A 91 2.29 -1.94 -4.10
N ILE A 92 1.22 -2.74 -3.96
CA ILE A 92 1.30 -4.17 -3.61
C ILE A 92 0.54 -5.04 -4.62
N GLU A 93 0.96 -6.28 -4.73
CA GLU A 93 0.31 -7.33 -5.53
C GLU A 93 -0.03 -8.54 -4.66
N GLU A 94 -1.18 -9.18 -4.95
CA GLU A 94 -1.52 -10.52 -4.45
C GLU A 94 -1.01 -11.56 -5.45
N ARG A 95 -0.12 -12.45 -4.99
CA ARG A 95 0.46 -13.53 -5.81
C ARG A 95 -0.47 -14.74 -5.88
N SER A 96 -0.17 -15.66 -6.79
CA SER A 96 -0.97 -16.89 -6.99
C SER A 96 -1.03 -17.81 -5.77
N ASP A 97 -0.07 -17.73 -4.86
CA ASP A 97 -0.05 -18.45 -3.58
C ASP A 97 -0.74 -17.70 -2.43
N ALA A 98 -1.50 -16.65 -2.78
CA ALA A 98 -2.18 -15.73 -1.87
C ALA A 98 -1.25 -14.94 -0.94
N THR A 99 0.04 -14.82 -1.27
CA THR A 99 0.96 -13.93 -0.55
C THR A 99 0.94 -12.51 -1.11
N PHE A 100 1.20 -11.53 -0.25
CA PHE A 100 1.37 -10.15 -0.67
C PHE A 100 2.84 -9.79 -0.83
N ALA A 101 3.16 -9.03 -1.87
CA ALA A 101 4.47 -8.45 -2.12
C ALA A 101 4.34 -7.03 -2.68
N PHE A 102 5.41 -6.24 -2.63
CA PHE A 102 5.45 -4.99 -3.38
C PHE A 102 5.51 -5.27 -4.89
N ILE A 103 4.87 -4.42 -5.68
CA ILE A 103 4.91 -4.48 -7.15
C ILE A 103 6.34 -4.34 -7.69
N HIS A 104 7.23 -3.70 -6.91
CA HIS A 104 8.64 -3.56 -7.22
C HIS A 104 9.47 -3.45 -5.93
N ILE A 105 10.73 -3.88 -5.97
CA ILE A 105 11.61 -3.87 -4.78
C ILE A 105 11.86 -2.46 -4.25
N SER A 106 11.89 -1.45 -5.13
CA SER A 106 12.14 -0.05 -4.75
C SER A 106 11.00 0.61 -3.97
N VAL A 107 9.82 -0.02 -3.87
CA VAL A 107 8.74 0.48 -2.98
C VAL A 107 9.16 0.41 -1.50
N LYS A 108 10.09 -0.48 -1.17
CA LYS A 108 10.59 -0.69 0.20
C LYS A 108 11.69 0.29 0.61
N GLU A 109 12.38 0.90 -0.35
CA GLU A 109 13.51 1.81 -0.13
C GLU A 109 13.05 3.13 0.50
#